data_AF-A0A016TSR1-F1
#
_entry.id   AF-A0A016TSR1-F1
#
_cell.length_a   1.000
_cell.length_b   1.000
_cell.length_c   1.000
_cell.angle_alpha   90.00
_cell.angle_beta   90.00
_cell.angle_gamma   90.00
#
_symmetry.space_group_name_H-M   'P 1'
#
loop_
_entity.id
_entity.type
_entity.pdbx_description
1 polymer ?
#
loop_
_entity_poly.entity_id
_entity_poly.type
_entity_poly.pdbx_seq_one_letter_code
_entity_poly.pdbx_strand_id
1 'polypeptide(L)'
;MNQKKRRVFNKAAYEEFVRSEVATRAQHLDFDGLDDESESIRDVRLFTFATELQSDIVRAQLAKLHRSIEIKEKFTIPTSRPKVSVKNCSKKTWRLDAAPPFVKMDLKIVAAQWHSRKKDSTFLQLTVLF
;
A
#
# COMPACT_ATOMS: atom_id res chain seq x y z
N MET A 1 23.46 10.53 35.64
CA MET A 1 23.52 11.29 34.38
C MET A 1 22.54 10.68 33.39
N ASN A 2 21.37 11.28 33.21
CA ASN A 2 20.39 10.81 32.22
C ASN A 2 20.72 11.41 30.86
N GLN A 3 21.34 10.63 29.97
CA GLN A 3 21.48 11.01 28.56
C GLN A 3 20.07 11.14 27.95
N LYS A 4 19.68 12.37 27.60
CA LYS A 4 18.52 12.62 26.72
C LYS A 4 18.80 11.89 25.40
N LYS A 5 18.11 10.77 25.15
CA LYS A 5 18.11 10.11 23.83
C LYS A 5 17.79 11.17 22.78
N ARG A 6 18.75 11.45 21.88
CA ARG A 6 18.48 12.27 20.69
C ARG A 6 17.34 11.58 19.93
N ARG A 7 16.15 12.19 19.93
CA ARG A 7 15.03 11.72 19.12
C ARG A 7 15.41 11.98 17.67
N VAL A 8 15.87 10.94 16.99
CA VAL A 8 16.11 10.98 15.55
C VAL A 8 14.75 11.02 14.87
N PHE A 9 14.57 11.94 13.92
CA PHE A 9 13.35 12.00 13.13
C PHE A 9 13.18 10.71 12.33
N ASN A 10 12.05 10.03 12.53
CA ASN A 10 11.74 8.80 11.81
C ASN A 10 10.97 9.12 10.53
N LYS A 11 11.72 9.27 9.43
CA LYS A 11 11.15 9.58 8.12
C LYS A 11 10.15 8.52 7.63
N ALA A 12 10.39 7.24 7.90
CA ALA A 12 9.50 6.17 7.46
C ALA A 12 8.13 6.25 8.15
N ALA A 13 8.12 6.46 9.47
CA ALA A 13 6.89 6.62 10.24
C ALA A 13 6.12 7.89 9.84
N TYR A 14 6.84 8.99 9.57
CA TYR A 14 6.24 10.22 9.05
C TYR A 14 5.55 9.99 7.70
N GLU A 15 6.25 9.38 6.76
CA GLU A 15 5.71 9.09 5.43
C GLU A 15 4.53 8.09 5.47
N GLU A 16 4.58 7.10 6.35
CA GLU A 16 3.47 6.18 6.60
C GLU A 16 2.24 6.92 7.10
N PHE A 17 2.42 7.83 8.07
CA PHE A 17 1.35 8.67 8.60
C PHE A 17 0.73 9.56 7.51
N VAL A 18 1.55 10.29 6.75
CA VAL A 18 1.12 11.18 5.66
C VAL A 18 0.25 10.44 4.63
N ARG A 19 0.58 9.18 4.34
CA ARG A 19 -0.16 8.34 3.37
C ARG A 19 -1.31 7.53 4.00
N SER A 20 -1.52 7.63 5.30
CA SER A 20 -2.53 6.86 5.99
C SER A 20 -3.95 7.27 5.59
N GLU A 21 -4.90 6.35 5.71
CA GLU A 21 -6.32 6.66 5.51
C GLU A 21 -6.84 7.68 6.53
N VAL A 22 -6.27 7.68 7.74
CA VAL A 22 -6.64 8.61 8.82
C VAL A 22 -6.28 10.04 8.42
N ALA A 23 -5.03 10.28 8.01
CA ALA A 23 -4.59 11.58 7.52
C ALA A 23 -5.35 12.00 6.26
N THR A 24 -5.60 11.06 5.35
CA THR A 24 -6.36 11.29 4.11
C THR A 24 -7.81 11.75 4.37
N ARG A 25 -8.43 11.34 5.48
CA ARG A 25 -9.83 11.66 5.80
C ARG A 25 -9.99 12.90 6.69
N ALA A 26 -8.90 13.47 7.17
CA ALA A 26 -8.97 14.72 7.92
C ALA A 26 -9.48 15.84 6.98
N GLN A 27 -10.65 16.39 7.30
CA GLN A 27 -11.24 17.51 6.55
C GLN A 27 -10.60 18.84 6.95
N HIS A 28 -10.19 18.94 8.22
CA HIS A 28 -9.56 20.10 8.82
C HIS A 28 -8.37 19.63 9.66
N LEU A 29 -7.26 20.37 9.56
CA LEU A 29 -6.07 20.18 10.39
C LEU A 29 -5.94 21.44 11.24
N ASP A 30 -6.52 21.38 12.44
CA ASP A 30 -6.45 22.45 13.41
C ASP A 30 -5.27 22.18 14.35
N PHE A 31 -4.39 23.18 14.51
CA PHE A 31 -3.20 23.05 15.33
C PHE A 31 -3.34 23.95 16.57
N ASP A 32 -4.01 23.40 17.60
CA ASP A 32 -4.23 24.09 18.87
C ASP A 32 -2.93 24.69 19.43
N GLY A 33 -2.98 25.99 19.75
CA GLY A 33 -1.86 26.72 20.36
C GLY A 33 -0.80 27.24 19.38
N LEU A 34 -1.06 27.19 18.06
CA LEU A 34 -0.27 27.92 17.06
C LEU A 34 -0.90 29.25 16.61
N ASP A 35 -2.09 29.56 17.13
CA ASP A 35 -2.85 30.80 16.83
C ASP A 35 -2.50 31.97 17.76
N ASP A 36 -1.68 31.74 18.80
CA ASP A 36 -1.25 32.82 19.71
C ASP A 36 -0.26 33.77 19.00
N GLU A 37 -0.46 35.08 19.16
CA GLU A 37 0.39 36.18 18.62
C GLU A 37 1.83 36.22 19.19
N SER A 38 2.26 35.15 19.85
CA SER A 38 3.61 34.96 20.33
C SER A 38 4.57 34.80 19.15
N GLU A 39 5.27 35.88 18.79
CA GLU A 39 6.35 35.88 17.76
C GLU A 39 7.62 35.14 18.21
N SER A 40 7.50 34.13 19.06
CA SER A 40 8.67 33.34 19.43
C SER A 40 9.16 32.55 18.20
N ILE A 41 10.47 32.50 18.00
CA ILE A 41 11.10 31.71 16.92
C ILE A 41 10.64 30.24 16.95
N ARG A 42 10.20 29.74 18.12
CA ARG A 42 9.67 28.40 18.28
C ARG A 42 8.31 28.25 17.61
N ASP A 43 7.41 29.22 17.80
CA ASP A 43 6.04 29.14 17.31
C ASP A 43 6.01 29.26 15.79
N VAL A 44 6.84 30.16 15.24
CA VAL A 44 7.08 30.25 13.78
C VAL A 44 7.59 28.92 13.19
N ARG A 45 8.50 28.24 13.88
CA ARG A 45 9.01 26.92 13.43
C ARG A 45 7.94 25.84 13.50
N LEU A 46 7.14 25.82 14.57
CA LEU A 46 6.04 24.86 14.70
C LEU A 46 4.97 25.09 13.64
N PHE A 47 4.63 26.34 13.36
CA PHE A 47 3.73 26.72 12.27
C PHE A 47 4.25 26.28 10.90
N THR A 48 5.56 26.45 10.66
CA THR A 48 6.22 25.96 9.44
C THR A 48 6.06 24.44 9.31
N PHE A 49 6.35 23.67 10.37
CA PHE A 49 6.20 22.22 10.34
C PHE A 49 4.74 21.77 10.17
N ALA A 50 3.79 22.47 10.79
CA ALA A 50 2.36 22.20 10.64
C ALA A 50 1.91 22.41 9.19
N THR A 51 2.34 23.51 8.58
CA THR A 51 2.04 23.84 7.18
C THR A 51 2.69 22.84 6.21
N GLU A 52 3.92 22.41 6.47
CA GLU A 52 4.61 21.37 5.71
C GLU A 52 3.85 20.03 5.78
N LEU A 53 3.46 19.60 6.99
CA LEU A 53 2.69 18.37 7.18
C LEU A 53 1.36 18.40 6.43
N GLN A 54 0.61 19.51 6.52
CA GLN A 54 -0.64 19.70 5.80
C GLN A 54 -0.43 19.60 4.28
N SER A 55 0.61 20.26 3.76
CA SER A 55 0.96 20.23 2.33
C SER A 55 1.32 18.83 1.85
N ASP A 56 2.05 18.06 2.66
CA ASP A 56 2.44 16.69 2.36
C ASP A 56 1.23 15.74 2.33
N ILE A 57 0.28 15.90 3.27
CA ILE A 57 -0.99 15.14 3.27
C ILE A 57 -1.78 15.42 2.00
N VAL A 58 -1.95 16.69 1.62
CA VAL A 58 -2.67 17.07 0.40
C VAL A 58 -1.99 16.48 -0.84
N ARG A 59 -0.65 16.49 -0.89
CA ARG A 59 0.10 15.91 -2.00
C ARG A 59 -0.11 14.40 -2.09
N ALA A 60 -0.12 13.69 -0.97
CA ALA A 60 -0.40 12.26 -0.93
C ALA A 60 -1.84 11.94 -1.39
N GLN A 61 -2.82 12.75 -1.00
CA GLN A 61 -4.20 12.65 -1.47
C GLN A 61 -4.29 12.81 -2.99
N LEU A 62 -3.66 13.85 -3.55
CA LEU A 62 -3.62 14.11 -4.98
C LEU A 62 -2.93 12.98 -5.75
N ALA A 63 -1.81 12.45 -5.24
CA ALA A 63 -1.13 11.32 -5.87
C ALA A 63 -2.02 10.07 -5.90
N LYS A 64 -2.78 9.80 -4.83
CA LYS A 64 -3.75 8.69 -4.76
C LYS A 64 -4.89 8.89 -5.76
N LEU A 65 -5.41 10.11 -5.90
CA LEU A 65 -6.43 10.46 -6.89
C LEU A 65 -5.91 10.29 -8.31
N HIS A 66 -4.73 10.83 -8.61
CA HIS A 66 -4.09 10.70 -9.93
C HIS A 66 -3.90 9.24 -10.32
N ARG A 67 -3.38 8.41 -9.42
CA ARG A 67 -3.25 6.97 -9.63
C ARG A 67 -4.60 6.31 -9.91
N SER A 68 -5.66 6.73 -9.21
CA SER A 68 -7.01 6.21 -9.42
C SER A 68 -7.58 6.59 -10.79
N ILE A 69 -7.28 7.80 -11.28
CA ILE A 69 -7.64 8.27 -12.61
C ILE A 69 -6.88 7.48 -13.68
N GLU A 70 -5.56 7.37 -13.56
CA GLU A 70 -4.75 6.59 -14.51
C GLU A 70 -5.22 5.13 -14.63
N ILE A 71 -5.61 4.51 -13.51
CA ILE A 71 -6.18 3.16 -13.52
C ILE A 71 -7.51 3.18 -14.29
N LYS A 72 -8.41 4.14 -14.03
CA LYS A 72 -9.69 4.23 -14.75
C LYS A 72 -9.52 4.48 -16.25
N GLU A 73 -8.54 5.28 -16.66
CA GLU A 73 -8.28 5.59 -18.07
C GLU A 73 -7.63 4.43 -18.82
N LYS A 74 -6.75 3.65 -18.16
CA LYS A 74 -6.09 2.48 -18.76
C LYS A 74 -7.01 1.27 -18.88
N PHE A 75 -8.13 1.23 -18.16
CA PHE A 75 -9.13 0.18 -18.26
C PHE A 75 -10.34 0.70 -19.05
N THR A 76 -10.44 0.32 -20.32
CA THR A 76 -11.71 0.38 -21.04
C THR A 76 -12.74 -0.41 -20.24
N ILE A 77 -13.78 0.25 -19.76
CA ILE A 77 -14.94 -0.42 -19.14
C ILE A 77 -15.42 -1.43 -20.18
N PRO A 78 -15.43 -2.75 -19.88
CA PRO A 78 -15.92 -3.72 -20.83
C PRO A 78 -17.36 -3.35 -21.18
N THR A 79 -17.61 -2.99 -22.45
CA THR A 79 -18.95 -2.66 -22.97
C THR A 79 -19.91 -3.84 -22.93
N SER A 80 -19.40 -5.04 -22.63
CA SER A 80 -20.18 -6.25 -22.42
C SER A 80 -19.94 -6.83 -21.03
N ARG A 81 -20.96 -7.49 -20.47
CA ARG A 81 -20.80 -8.26 -19.24
C ARG A 81 -19.68 -9.29 -19.44
N PRO A 82 -18.65 -9.33 -18.58
CA PRO A 82 -17.58 -10.31 -18.70
C PRO A 82 -18.18 -11.71 -18.61
N LYS A 83 -18.08 -12.47 -19.69
CA LYS A 83 -18.54 -13.86 -19.73
C LYS A 83 -17.44 -14.74 -19.14
N VAL A 84 -17.65 -15.23 -17.92
CA VAL A 84 -16.73 -16.18 -17.28
C VAL A 84 -16.63 -17.42 -18.17
N SER A 85 -15.42 -17.67 -18.69
CA SER A 85 -15.14 -18.78 -19.58
C SER A 85 -14.15 -19.73 -18.92
N VAL A 86 -14.67 -20.87 -18.45
CA VAL A 86 -13.86 -21.98 -17.91
C VAL A 86 -12.98 -22.66 -18.97
N LYS A 87 -13.16 -22.32 -20.27
CA LYS A 87 -12.26 -22.81 -21.33
C LYS A 87 -10.82 -22.38 -21.10
N ASN A 88 -10.57 -21.19 -20.56
CA ASN A 88 -9.21 -20.74 -20.28
C ASN A 88 -8.59 -21.52 -19.10
N CYS A 89 -9.39 -21.86 -18.09
CA CYS A 89 -8.94 -22.63 -16.93
C CYS A 89 -8.58 -24.08 -17.30
N SER A 90 -9.33 -24.69 -18.21
CA SER A 90 -9.14 -26.09 -18.62
C SER A 90 -8.14 -26.28 -19.77
N LYS A 91 -8.18 -25.41 -20.79
CA LYS A 91 -7.42 -25.60 -22.04
C LYS A 91 -6.03 -24.99 -22.05
N LYS A 92 -5.74 -23.97 -21.23
CA LYS A 92 -4.39 -23.39 -21.18
C LYS A 92 -3.52 -24.18 -20.22
N THR A 93 -2.29 -24.47 -20.65
CA THR A 93 -1.24 -24.94 -19.75
C THR A 93 -0.82 -23.76 -18.90
N TRP A 94 -1.02 -23.86 -17.60
CA TRP A 94 -0.64 -22.83 -16.65
C TRP A 94 0.83 -23.00 -16.33
N ARG A 95 1.67 -22.11 -16.88
CA ARG A 95 3.12 -22.16 -16.69
C ARG A 95 3.58 -20.92 -15.94
N LEU A 96 4.42 -21.13 -14.94
CA LEU A 96 5.15 -20.05 -14.29
C LEU A 96 6.44 -19.86 -15.08
N ASP A 97 6.48 -18.80 -15.89
CA ASP A 97 7.70 -18.40 -16.59
C ASP A 97 8.63 -17.72 -15.59
N ALA A 98 9.88 -18.17 -15.55
CA ALA A 98 10.93 -17.57 -14.73
C ALA A 98 12.21 -17.44 -15.56
N ALA A 99 12.99 -16.40 -15.25
CA ALA A 99 14.31 -16.20 -15.85
C ALA A 99 15.34 -17.13 -15.19
N PRO A 100 16.46 -17.44 -15.87
CA PRO A 100 17.56 -18.20 -15.25
C PRO A 100 17.99 -17.59 -13.90
N PRO A 101 18.32 -18.40 -12.89
CA PRO A 101 18.52 -19.85 -12.92
C PRO A 101 17.24 -20.69 -12.69
N PHE A 102 16.05 -20.08 -12.69
CA PHE A 102 14.81 -20.79 -12.34
C PHE A 102 14.23 -21.57 -13.52
N VAL A 103 13.62 -22.72 -13.20
CA VAL A 103 12.99 -23.61 -14.19
C VAL A 103 11.54 -23.19 -14.43
N LYS A 104 11.11 -23.17 -15.68
CA LYS A 104 9.70 -23.01 -16.05
C LYS A 104 8.90 -24.20 -15.51
N MET A 105 7.90 -23.95 -14.66
CA MET A 105 7.10 -25.01 -14.04
C MET A 105 5.69 -25.06 -14.58
N ASP A 106 5.18 -26.26 -14.82
CA ASP A 106 3.76 -26.51 -15.10
C ASP A 106 2.99 -26.64 -13.79
N LEU A 107 2.11 -25.68 -13.53
CA LEU A 107 1.36 -25.61 -12.28
C LEU A 107 0.41 -26.80 -12.09
N LYS A 108 -0.04 -27.45 -13.17
CA LYS A 108 -0.88 -28.67 -13.05
C LYS A 108 -0.10 -29.82 -12.43
N ILE A 109 1.17 -29.98 -12.81
CA ILE A 109 2.05 -31.02 -12.27
C ILE A 109 2.38 -30.71 -10.81
N VAL A 110 2.72 -29.45 -10.50
CA VAL A 110 3.03 -29.02 -9.13
C VAL A 110 1.85 -29.24 -8.20
N ALA A 111 0.63 -28.91 -8.63
CA ALA A 111 -0.58 -29.14 -7.85
C ALA A 111 -0.87 -30.64 -7.67
N ALA A 112 -0.68 -31.47 -8.70
CA ALA A 112 -0.88 -32.91 -8.61
C ALA A 112 0.13 -33.61 -7.67
N GLN A 113 1.34 -33.05 -7.56
CA GLN A 113 2.40 -33.54 -6.67
C GLN A 113 2.42 -32.81 -5.34
N TRP A 114 1.43 -31.95 -5.06
CA TRP A 114 1.38 -31.21 -3.82
C TRP A 114 0.99 -32.13 -2.66
N HIS A 115 1.73 -32.00 -1.56
CA HIS A 115 1.45 -32.68 -0.31
C HIS A 115 1.56 -31.66 0.83
N SER A 116 0.68 -31.77 1.82
CA SER A 116 0.74 -30.91 2.99
C SER A 116 2.02 -31.15 3.78
N ARG A 117 2.62 -30.09 4.30
CA ARG A 117 3.78 -30.20 5.18
C ARG A 117 3.30 -30.50 6.59
N LYS A 118 4.11 -31.21 7.38
CA LYS A 118 3.79 -31.63 8.75
C LYS A 118 3.38 -30.47 9.71
N LYS A 119 3.69 -29.22 9.37
CA LYS A 119 3.39 -28.03 10.19
C LYS A 119 2.32 -27.12 9.59
N ASP A 120 1.72 -27.48 8.46
CA ASP A 120 0.71 -26.64 7.82
C ASP A 120 -0.60 -26.75 8.61
N SER A 121 -1.14 -25.61 9.03
CA SER A 121 -2.46 -25.56 9.65
C SER A 121 -3.56 -25.94 8.65
N THR A 122 -4.71 -26.40 9.11
CA THR A 122 -5.87 -26.72 8.25
C THR A 122 -6.25 -25.54 7.35
N PHE A 123 -6.13 -24.31 7.85
CA PHE A 123 -6.34 -23.10 7.06
C PHE A 123 -5.32 -22.97 5.92
N LEU A 124 -4.03 -23.15 6.22
CA LEU A 124 -2.97 -23.11 5.21
C LEU A 124 -3.19 -24.20 4.15
N GLN A 125 -3.56 -25.41 4.56
CA GLN A 125 -3.84 -26.52 3.65
C GLN A 125 -4.99 -26.20 2.69
N LEU A 126 -6.04 -25.50 3.15
CA LEU A 126 -7.15 -25.07 2.31
C LEU A 126 -6.75 -23.94 1.35
N THR A 127 -5.87 -23.03 1.74
CA THR A 127 -5.50 -21.87 0.90
C THR A 127 -4.41 -22.13 -0.14
N VAL A 128 -3.74 -23.29 -0.12
CA VAL A 128 -2.58 -23.52 -1.01
C VAL A 128 -3.00 -23.86 -2.45
N LEU A 129 -4.24 -24.29 -2.67
CA LEU A 129 -4.77 -24.68 -3.99
C LEU A 129 -5.92 -23.81 -4.49
N PHE A 130 -6.36 -22.82 -3.70
CA PHE A 130 -7.44 -21.88 -4.00
C PHE A 130 -6.92 -20.44 -3.97
#